data_AF-A0A2D5H1T3-F1
#
_entry.id   AF-A0A2D5H1T3-F1
#
_cell.length_a   1.000
_cell.length_b   1.000
_cell.length_c   1.000
_cell.angle_alpha   90.00
_cell.angle_beta   90.00
_cell.angle_gamma   90.00
#
_symmetry.space_group_name_H-M   'P 1'
#
loop_
_entity.id
_entity.type
_entity.pdbx_description
1 polymer ?
#
loop_
_entity_poly.entity_id
_entity_poly.type
_entity_poly.pdbx_seq_one_letter_code
_entity_poly.pdbx_strand_id
1 'polypeptide(L)'
;MSSMLGRRVYFERGHFTTFANQYIFITAETANTRKSSASENAVEKIMEPIGLVDLMTERLTTEAICEHLSSNAVENSVLIFCTELSTFLGAGALQTGKIDMLTSLYSCPAKKDYKTKNMGKYKLRNISINILACTTLNWMEDNMPGTTIEGGFIGRVLFIVGETPRCIDAAMDGGLSLEKQEIKQALQTDLKRIAGLNGNFKITPLAKQLYKDWYYKLRTTPITDPRLGGYFGRKGEHVLKVAMALRVAEFDVKSQKDLVLDVQHIQRAIDELQKVEELMPHAYRGAAYSASSKDNDRIMRQLKKAKGGLMDHSALLKRNTYYLNGEEFKRVMFTLTDAGMVDEIIEGKKRYYKLK
;
A
#
# COMPACT_ATOMS: atom_id res chain seq x y z
N MET A 1 -13.30 -1.20 6.83
CA MET A 1 -13.61 -2.54 7.37
C MET A 1 -12.58 -2.99 8.40
N SER A 2 -11.31 -3.21 8.03
CA SER A 2 -10.25 -3.63 8.97
C SER A 2 -10.14 -2.77 10.24
N SER A 3 -10.25 -1.46 10.10
CA SER A 3 -10.26 -0.53 11.24
C SER A 3 -11.47 -0.65 12.15
N MET A 4 -12.62 -1.07 11.62
CA MET A 4 -13.85 -1.30 12.40
C MET A 4 -13.76 -2.59 13.21
N LEU A 5 -13.09 -3.61 12.68
CA LEU A 5 -12.92 -4.90 13.36
C LEU A 5 -11.97 -4.81 14.57
N GLY A 6 -10.90 -4.03 14.45
CA GLY A 6 -9.91 -3.85 15.52
C GLY A 6 -9.31 -5.16 16.00
N ARG A 7 -9.06 -5.26 17.31
CA ARG A 7 -8.50 -6.48 17.93
C ARG A 7 -9.60 -7.46 18.37
N ARG A 8 -10.87 -7.03 18.37
CA ARG A 8 -12.04 -7.85 18.75
C ARG A 8 -12.25 -9.05 17.84
N VAL A 9 -11.85 -8.92 16.58
CA VAL A 9 -12.00 -10.00 15.60
C VAL A 9 -10.63 -10.48 15.13
N TYR A 10 -10.43 -11.80 15.21
CA TYR A 10 -9.13 -12.42 15.00
C TYR A 10 -9.27 -13.80 14.38
N PHE A 11 -8.17 -14.35 13.87
CA PHE A 11 -8.10 -15.70 13.34
C PHE A 11 -6.96 -16.47 13.99
N GLU A 12 -7.30 -17.49 14.78
CA GLU A 12 -6.32 -18.34 15.45
C GLU A 12 -5.73 -19.39 14.51
N ARG A 13 -4.40 -19.44 14.44
CA ARG A 13 -3.65 -20.37 13.57
C ARG A 13 -2.82 -21.37 14.38
N GLY A 14 -3.18 -21.59 15.64
CA GLY A 14 -2.39 -22.35 16.61
C GLY A 14 -1.39 -21.45 17.32
N HIS A 15 -0.13 -21.42 16.85
CA HIS A 15 0.95 -20.67 17.51
C HIS A 15 0.88 -19.15 17.33
N PHE A 16 0.08 -18.67 16.38
CA PHE A 16 -0.03 -17.25 16.05
C PHE A 16 -1.49 -16.87 15.82
N THR A 17 -1.80 -15.60 16.06
CA THR A 17 -3.11 -15.01 15.80
C THR A 17 -2.96 -13.96 14.71
N THR A 18 -3.84 -14.01 13.70
CA THR A 18 -3.90 -13.00 12.63
C THR A 18 -5.08 -12.08 12.91
N PHE A 19 -4.84 -10.77 12.92
CA PHE A 19 -5.87 -9.73 13.04
C PHE A 19 -6.11 -9.11 11.68
N ALA A 20 -7.25 -8.45 11.46
CA ALA A 20 -7.59 -7.88 10.15
C ALA A 20 -6.83 -6.59 9.79
N ASN A 21 -5.88 -6.14 10.62
CA ASN A 21 -5.22 -4.84 10.50
C ASN A 21 -4.38 -4.69 9.22
N GLN A 22 -4.49 -3.56 8.53
CA GLN A 22 -3.79 -3.33 7.26
C GLN A 22 -3.06 -2.00 7.22
N TYR A 23 -1.88 -2.00 6.60
CA TYR A 23 -1.18 -0.78 6.17
C TYR A 23 -1.30 -0.71 4.65
N ILE A 24 -2.00 0.30 4.15
CA ILE A 24 -2.31 0.46 2.73
C ILE A 24 -1.81 1.82 2.27
N PHE A 25 -0.89 1.82 1.30
CA PHE A 25 -0.36 3.04 0.69
C PHE A 25 -0.86 3.14 -0.75
N ILE A 26 -1.72 4.13 -1.02
CA ILE A 26 -2.19 4.44 -2.36
C ILE A 26 -1.14 5.30 -3.04
N THR A 27 -0.55 4.77 -4.12
CA THR A 27 0.57 5.36 -4.82
C THR A 27 0.16 5.72 -6.24
N ALA A 28 0.31 6.98 -6.62
CA ALA A 28 0.07 7.44 -7.98
C ALA A 28 0.81 8.74 -8.27
N GLU A 29 1.07 9.03 -9.53
CA GLU A 29 1.54 10.35 -9.97
C GLU A 29 0.57 11.45 -9.50
N THR A 30 1.11 12.63 -9.22
CA THR A 30 0.33 13.76 -8.70
C THR A 30 -0.74 14.20 -9.71
N ALA A 31 -1.90 14.63 -9.19
CA ALA A 31 -3.03 15.18 -9.94
C ALA A 31 -3.75 14.27 -10.95
N ASN A 32 -3.17 13.14 -11.37
CA ASN A 32 -3.77 12.32 -12.44
C ASN A 32 -4.95 11.45 -11.96
N THR A 33 -4.81 10.81 -10.79
CA THR A 33 -5.77 9.78 -10.33
C THR A 33 -6.68 10.23 -9.18
N ARG A 34 -6.56 11.47 -8.71
CA ARG A 34 -7.32 12.05 -7.57
C ARG A 34 -7.32 11.16 -6.31
N LYS A 35 -6.20 10.48 -6.04
CA LYS A 35 -6.02 9.55 -4.90
C LYS A 35 -6.43 10.14 -3.54
N SER A 36 -5.96 11.35 -3.21
CA SER A 36 -6.21 12.00 -1.93
C SER A 36 -7.70 12.29 -1.77
N SER A 37 -8.33 12.88 -2.78
CA SER A 37 -9.78 13.13 -2.80
C SER A 37 -10.61 11.87 -2.63
N ALA A 38 -10.22 10.76 -3.27
CA ALA A 38 -10.93 9.48 -3.10
C ALA A 38 -10.79 8.96 -1.66
N SER A 39 -9.59 9.05 -1.08
CA SER A 39 -9.31 8.60 0.28
C SER A 39 -9.98 9.47 1.36
N GLU A 40 -10.01 10.79 1.17
CA GLU A 40 -10.71 11.75 2.04
C GLU A 40 -12.22 11.48 2.04
N ASN A 41 -12.82 11.24 0.86
CA ASN A 41 -14.24 10.88 0.80
C ASN A 41 -14.53 9.60 1.58
N ALA A 42 -13.65 8.59 1.54
CA ALA A 42 -13.85 7.35 2.29
C ALA A 42 -13.69 7.57 3.81
N VAL A 43 -12.68 8.33 4.23
CA VAL A 43 -12.39 8.51 5.65
C VAL A 43 -13.29 9.58 6.27
N GLU A 44 -13.22 10.81 5.81
CA GLU A 44 -13.88 11.97 6.43
C GLU A 44 -15.39 11.98 6.19
N LYS A 45 -15.85 11.56 5.00
CA LYS A 45 -17.29 11.62 4.68
C LYS A 45 -18.05 10.37 5.07
N ILE A 46 -17.41 9.20 5.09
CA ILE A 46 -18.08 7.93 5.39
C ILE A 46 -17.74 7.45 6.79
N MET A 47 -16.45 7.33 7.14
CA MET A 47 -16.02 6.66 8.37
C MET A 47 -16.01 7.56 9.61
N GLU A 48 -15.47 8.77 9.53
CA GLU A 48 -15.37 9.71 10.64
C GLU A 48 -16.74 10.03 11.26
N PRO A 49 -17.84 10.28 10.50
CA PRO A 49 -19.14 10.59 11.06
C PRO A 49 -19.78 9.42 11.81
N ILE A 50 -19.23 8.20 11.69
CA ILE A 50 -19.69 7.03 12.44
C ILE A 50 -19.22 7.11 13.91
N GLY A 51 -18.07 7.75 14.18
CA GLY A 51 -17.54 7.93 15.53
C GLY A 51 -17.10 6.65 16.25
N LEU A 52 -16.86 5.55 15.52
CA LEU A 52 -16.50 4.24 16.09
C LEU A 52 -15.03 3.83 15.89
N VAL A 53 -14.27 4.61 15.12
CA VAL A 53 -12.83 4.39 14.91
C VAL A 53 -12.09 5.61 15.40
N ASP A 54 -11.05 5.38 16.18
CA ASP A 54 -10.14 6.40 16.62
C ASP A 54 -9.26 6.84 15.43
N LEU A 55 -9.54 8.03 14.92
CA LEU A 55 -8.91 8.58 13.72
C LEU A 55 -7.77 9.51 14.13
N MET A 56 -6.56 9.22 13.64
CA MET A 56 -5.42 10.11 13.79
C MET A 56 -4.97 10.63 12.42
N THR A 57 -4.95 11.94 12.26
CA THR A 57 -4.60 12.62 11.01
C THR A 57 -3.32 13.44 11.17
N GLU A 58 -2.44 13.37 10.16
CA GLU A 58 -1.29 14.25 9.87
C GLU A 58 -0.28 14.62 11.01
N ARG A 59 1.01 14.73 10.66
CA ARG A 59 2.13 15.16 11.55
C ARG A 59 2.16 14.55 12.96
N LEU A 60 2.05 13.24 13.05
CA LEU A 60 2.16 12.51 14.32
C LEU A 60 3.62 12.16 14.59
N THR A 61 4.17 12.61 15.73
CA THR A 61 5.47 12.11 16.22
C THR A 61 5.32 10.71 16.81
N THR A 62 6.43 9.98 16.98
CA THR A 62 6.42 8.67 17.66
C THR A 62 5.85 8.81 19.07
N GLU A 63 6.22 9.88 19.75
CA GLU A 63 5.80 10.25 21.09
C GLU A 63 4.29 10.52 21.13
N ALA A 64 3.75 11.31 20.20
CA ALA A 64 2.32 11.61 20.15
C ALA A 64 1.48 10.34 19.92
N ILE A 65 1.94 9.42 19.06
CA ILE A 65 1.29 8.12 18.87
C ILE A 65 1.31 7.31 20.17
N CYS A 66 2.46 7.21 20.83
CA CYS A 66 2.58 6.47 22.08
C CYS A 66 1.75 7.07 23.21
N GLU A 67 1.70 8.40 23.32
CA GLU A 67 0.90 9.12 24.31
C GLU A 67 -0.59 8.85 24.08
N HIS A 68 -1.07 9.00 22.85
CA HIS A 68 -2.45 8.71 22.46
C HIS A 68 -2.85 7.26 22.72
N LEU A 69 -1.98 6.31 22.34
CA LEU A 69 -2.24 4.89 22.59
C LEU A 69 -2.16 4.51 24.08
N SER A 70 -1.48 5.31 24.90
CA SER A 70 -1.34 5.07 26.34
C SER A 70 -2.49 5.66 27.16
N SER A 71 -3.14 6.71 26.67
CA SER A 71 -4.30 7.31 27.34
C SER A 71 -5.50 6.35 27.32
N ASN A 72 -5.63 5.54 26.27
CA ASN A 72 -6.64 4.51 26.14
C ASN A 72 -6.17 3.17 26.77
N ALA A 73 -6.69 2.88 27.96
CA ALA A 73 -6.27 1.71 28.75
C ALA A 73 -6.92 0.37 28.36
N VAL A 74 -7.96 0.38 27.52
CA VAL A 74 -8.83 -0.78 27.26
C VAL A 74 -8.57 -1.39 25.89
N GLU A 75 -8.80 -0.64 24.81
CA GLU A 75 -8.60 -1.08 23.43
C GLU A 75 -8.11 0.09 22.58
N ASN A 76 -7.14 -0.18 21.70
CA ASN A 76 -6.56 0.81 20.82
C ASN A 76 -6.75 0.38 19.36
N SER A 77 -7.96 0.56 18.81
CA SER A 77 -8.22 0.38 17.38
C SER A 77 -8.11 1.72 16.66
N VAL A 78 -6.93 1.98 16.11
CA VAL A 78 -6.59 3.27 15.53
C VAL A 78 -6.50 3.16 14.00
N LEU A 79 -7.07 4.14 13.31
CA LEU A 79 -6.79 4.41 11.91
C LEU A 79 -5.92 5.66 11.81
N ILE A 80 -4.70 5.48 11.31
CA ILE A 80 -3.85 6.60 10.90
C ILE A 80 -4.18 6.90 9.45
N PHE A 81 -4.68 8.11 9.19
CA PHE A 81 -4.99 8.57 7.85
C PHE A 81 -4.08 9.73 7.45
N CYS A 82 -3.47 9.63 6.28
CA CYS A 82 -2.59 10.66 5.74
C CYS A 82 -2.83 10.86 4.25
N THR A 83 -3.23 12.05 3.85
CA THR A 83 -3.39 12.46 2.45
C THR A 83 -2.04 12.56 1.73
N GLU A 84 -0.96 12.71 2.50
CA GLU A 84 0.41 12.67 2.02
C GLU A 84 1.36 11.99 3.03
N LEU A 85 1.92 10.86 2.63
CA LEU A 85 2.80 10.03 3.46
C LEU A 85 4.06 10.77 3.94
N SER A 86 4.53 11.74 3.16
CA SER A 86 5.68 12.59 3.48
C SER A 86 5.49 13.36 4.79
N THR A 87 4.26 13.78 5.10
CA THR A 87 3.92 14.53 6.31
C THR A 87 3.95 13.67 7.58
N PHE A 88 3.73 12.36 7.43
CA PHE A 88 3.67 11.41 8.53
C PHE A 88 5.02 10.78 8.84
N LEU A 89 5.70 10.27 7.80
CA LEU A 89 7.00 9.63 7.94
C LEU A 89 8.13 10.66 7.98
N GLY A 90 8.03 11.76 7.23
CA GLY A 90 9.10 12.76 7.10
C GLY A 90 10.34 12.23 6.37
N ALA A 91 11.25 13.13 5.96
CA ALA A 91 12.50 12.75 5.30
C ALA A 91 13.46 11.96 6.22
N GLY A 92 13.24 12.02 7.54
CA GLY A 92 14.02 11.33 8.57
C GLY A 92 13.31 10.12 9.19
N ALA A 93 12.29 9.55 8.56
CA ALA A 93 11.46 8.48 9.13
C ALA A 93 12.27 7.32 9.74
N LEU A 94 13.37 6.94 9.07
CA LEU A 94 14.30 5.89 9.52
C LEU A 94 15.08 6.30 10.78
N GLN A 95 15.45 7.58 10.89
CA GLN A 95 16.21 8.11 12.02
C GLN A 95 15.33 8.33 13.27
N THR A 96 14.03 8.53 13.08
CA THR A 96 13.06 8.78 14.17
C THR A 96 12.55 7.51 14.87
N GLY A 97 12.91 6.32 14.39
CA GLY A 97 12.44 5.03 14.93
C GLY A 97 10.95 4.73 14.68
N LYS A 98 10.22 5.60 13.96
CA LYS A 98 8.80 5.41 13.62
C LYS A 98 8.55 4.12 12.87
N ILE A 99 9.39 3.81 11.88
CA ILE A 99 9.27 2.60 11.05
C ILE A 99 9.40 1.34 11.90
N ASP A 100 10.34 1.29 12.83
CA ASP A 100 10.52 0.16 13.74
C ASP A 100 9.35 0.00 14.70
N MET A 101 8.83 1.11 15.22
CA MET A 101 7.62 1.12 16.04
C MET A 101 6.42 0.56 15.26
N LEU A 102 6.13 1.07 14.07
CA LEU A 102 5.01 0.61 13.26
C LEU A 102 5.15 -0.86 12.86
N THR A 103 6.37 -1.30 12.55
CA THR A 103 6.69 -2.70 12.22
C THR A 103 6.39 -3.63 13.40
N SER A 104 6.75 -3.21 14.60
CA SER A 104 6.55 -3.98 15.82
C SER A 104 5.15 -3.84 16.42
N LEU A 105 4.31 -2.92 15.92
CA LEU A 105 2.89 -2.81 16.26
C LEU A 105 1.98 -3.55 15.26
N TYR A 106 2.51 -3.90 14.08
CA TYR A 106 1.75 -4.56 13.01
C TYR A 106 1.15 -5.91 13.42
N SER A 107 1.76 -6.64 14.35
CA SER A 107 1.23 -7.91 14.87
C SER A 107 0.14 -7.73 15.95
N CYS A 108 -0.37 -6.50 16.13
CA CYS A 108 -1.42 -6.15 17.06
C CYS A 108 -1.18 -6.65 18.50
N PRO A 109 -0.08 -6.30 19.16
CA PRO A 109 0.25 -6.86 20.47
C PRO A 109 -0.80 -6.51 21.53
N ALA A 110 -1.10 -7.48 22.41
CA ALA A 110 -2.03 -7.29 23.53
C ALA A 110 -1.49 -6.31 24.57
N LYS A 111 -0.17 -6.29 24.76
CA LYS A 111 0.55 -5.39 25.66
C LYS A 111 1.88 -5.03 25.04
N LYS A 112 2.28 -3.78 25.16
CA LYS A 112 3.61 -3.32 24.76
C LYS A 112 4.02 -2.13 25.60
N ASP A 113 5.19 -2.23 26.22
CA ASP A 113 5.76 -1.10 26.93
C ASP A 113 6.71 -0.36 25.99
N TYR A 114 6.51 0.95 25.83
CA TYR A 114 7.40 1.81 25.08
C TYR A 114 8.09 2.77 26.05
N LYS A 115 9.43 2.86 25.98
CA LYS A 115 10.21 3.76 26.83
C LYS A 115 10.82 4.85 25.96
N THR A 116 10.57 6.11 26.30
CA THR A 116 11.30 7.24 25.72
C THR A 116 12.42 7.66 26.66
N LYS A 117 13.49 8.24 26.11
CA LYS A 117 14.63 8.69 26.92
C LYS A 117 14.25 9.76 27.96
N ASN A 118 13.22 10.57 27.70
CA ASN A 118 12.91 11.78 28.47
C ASN A 118 11.49 11.84 29.11
N MET A 119 10.53 10.98 28.75
CA MET A 119 9.10 11.15 29.13
C MET A 119 8.46 9.94 29.83
N GLY A 120 9.27 8.98 30.30
CA GLY A 120 8.78 7.83 31.07
C GLY A 120 8.38 6.60 30.24
N LYS A 121 7.57 5.70 30.83
CA LYS A 121 7.14 4.43 30.21
C LYS A 121 5.67 4.51 29.80
N TYR A 122 5.40 4.40 28.50
CA TYR A 122 4.05 4.24 27.96
C TYR A 122 3.64 2.77 27.99
N LYS A 123 2.50 2.47 28.63
CA LYS A 123 1.92 1.12 28.68
C LYS A 123 0.81 1.02 27.66
N LEU A 124 1.10 0.42 26.52
CA LEU A 124 0.17 0.29 25.42
C LEU A 124 -0.59 -1.04 25.54
N ARG A 125 -1.92 -1.04 25.32
CA ARG A 125 -2.77 -2.23 25.47
C ARG A 125 -3.67 -2.45 24.27
N ASN A 126 -3.90 -3.72 23.93
CA ASN A 126 -4.82 -4.19 22.88
C ASN A 126 -4.73 -3.36 21.60
N ILE A 127 -3.54 -3.32 21.01
CA ILE A 127 -3.22 -2.40 19.94
C ILE A 127 -3.64 -3.01 18.60
N SER A 128 -4.33 -2.24 17.77
CA SER A 128 -4.66 -2.55 16.39
C SER A 128 -4.55 -1.28 15.55
N ILE A 129 -3.43 -1.12 14.87
CA ILE A 129 -3.18 0.02 13.98
C ILE A 129 -3.50 -0.37 12.56
N ASN A 130 -4.33 0.46 11.91
CA ASN A 130 -4.52 0.48 10.48
C ASN A 130 -3.93 1.78 9.94
N ILE A 131 -3.35 1.74 8.75
CA ILE A 131 -2.81 2.94 8.09
C ILE A 131 -3.42 3.00 6.69
N LEU A 132 -3.99 4.16 6.37
CA LEU A 132 -4.33 4.52 5.00
C LEU A 132 -3.55 5.78 4.66
N ALA A 133 -2.58 5.66 3.76
CA ALA A 133 -1.79 6.80 3.33
C ALA A 133 -1.79 6.95 1.81
N CYS A 134 -1.73 8.19 1.34
CA CYS A 134 -1.52 8.51 -0.06
C CYS A 134 -0.07 8.97 -0.27
N THR A 135 0.58 8.54 -1.35
CA THR A 135 1.96 8.95 -1.66
C THR A 135 2.19 9.08 -3.17
N THR A 136 3.28 9.75 -3.53
CA THR A 136 3.75 9.85 -4.92
C THR A 136 4.83 8.82 -5.17
N LEU A 137 4.99 8.41 -6.42
CA LEU A 137 6.09 7.52 -6.82
C LEU A 137 7.43 8.14 -6.45
N ASN A 138 7.65 9.41 -6.78
CA ASN A 138 8.90 10.13 -6.49
C ASN A 138 9.26 10.12 -5.00
N TRP A 139 8.29 10.35 -4.10
CA TRP A 139 8.59 10.32 -2.67
C TRP A 139 9.09 8.96 -2.20
N MET A 140 8.49 7.87 -2.71
CA MET A 140 8.94 6.50 -2.43
C MET A 140 10.37 6.27 -2.91
N GLU A 141 10.72 6.79 -4.09
CA GLU A 141 12.08 6.68 -4.63
C GLU A 141 13.13 7.37 -3.75
N ASP A 142 12.78 8.54 -3.21
CA ASP A 142 13.74 9.39 -2.50
C ASP A 142 13.86 9.01 -1.00
N ASN A 143 12.84 8.39 -0.41
CA ASN A 143 12.75 8.19 1.04
C ASN A 143 12.72 6.72 1.48
N MET A 144 12.67 5.77 0.55
CA MET A 144 12.73 4.33 0.85
C MET A 144 13.95 3.69 0.19
N PRO A 145 15.16 3.90 0.73
CA PRO A 145 16.37 3.22 0.24
C PRO A 145 16.25 1.69 0.42
N GLY A 146 17.04 0.93 -0.35
CA GLY A 146 17.04 -0.53 -0.34
C GLY A 146 17.13 -1.18 1.06
N THR A 147 17.82 -0.55 2.01
CA THR A 147 17.92 -1.02 3.40
C THR A 147 16.56 -1.05 4.13
N THR A 148 15.63 -0.15 3.80
CA THR A 148 14.26 -0.14 4.35
C THR A 148 13.41 -1.27 3.78
N ILE A 149 13.71 -1.71 2.55
CA ILE A 149 13.07 -2.87 1.92
C ILE A 149 13.42 -4.15 2.71
N GLU A 150 14.65 -4.24 3.21
CA GLU A 150 15.12 -5.37 4.02
C GLU A 150 14.61 -5.35 5.47
N GLY A 151 14.36 -4.16 6.05
CA GLY A 151 13.88 -3.98 7.43
C GLY A 151 12.48 -4.52 7.74
N GLY A 152 11.81 -5.16 6.77
CA GLY A 152 10.56 -5.88 6.98
C GLY A 152 9.30 -5.01 7.13
N PHE A 153 9.41 -3.69 7.23
CA PHE A 153 8.27 -2.77 7.20
C PHE A 153 7.55 -2.84 5.85
N ILE A 154 8.29 -2.74 4.76
CA ILE A 154 7.76 -2.72 3.39
C ILE A 154 6.91 -3.96 3.08
N GLY A 155 7.34 -5.14 3.53
CA GLY A 155 6.56 -6.37 3.32
C GLY A 155 5.19 -6.40 4.04
N ARG A 156 4.97 -5.52 5.01
CA ARG A 156 3.71 -5.38 5.76
C ARG A 156 2.76 -4.33 5.15
N VAL A 157 3.22 -3.59 4.14
CA VAL A 157 2.46 -2.55 3.47
C VAL A 157 1.93 -3.07 2.13
N LEU A 158 0.66 -2.82 1.86
CA LEU A 158 0.05 -3.02 0.54
C LEU A 158 0.17 -1.74 -0.27
N PHE A 159 1.02 -1.75 -1.29
CA PHE A 159 1.16 -0.63 -2.23
C PHE A 159 0.15 -0.78 -3.36
N ILE A 160 -0.86 0.09 -3.37
CA ILE A 160 -1.90 0.12 -4.41
C ILE A 160 -1.50 1.18 -5.42
N VAL A 161 -0.99 0.76 -6.58
CA VAL A 161 -0.50 1.67 -7.61
C VAL A 161 -1.60 1.97 -8.62
N GLY A 162 -1.90 3.25 -8.84
CA GLY A 162 -2.82 3.71 -9.87
C GLY A 162 -2.11 4.54 -10.93
N GLU A 163 -2.17 4.11 -12.19
CA GLU A 163 -1.58 4.85 -13.32
C GLU A 163 -2.60 5.72 -14.06
N THR A 164 -3.83 5.22 -14.20
CA THR A 164 -4.91 5.90 -14.93
C THR A 164 -6.09 6.24 -14.02
N PRO A 165 -6.76 7.38 -14.23
CA PRO A 165 -7.98 7.70 -13.51
C PRO A 165 -9.07 6.67 -13.82
N ARG A 166 -9.77 6.20 -12.79
CA ARG A 166 -10.93 5.29 -12.94
C ARG A 166 -12.09 5.97 -13.68
N CYS A 167 -12.27 7.25 -13.41
CA CYS A 167 -13.34 8.06 -13.98
C CYS A 167 -12.79 9.46 -14.25
N ILE A 168 -13.13 10.02 -15.41
CA ILE A 168 -12.90 11.43 -15.72
C ILE A 168 -14.27 12.09 -15.67
N ASP A 169 -14.51 12.81 -14.58
CA ASP A 169 -15.79 13.47 -14.34
C ASP A 169 -15.54 14.95 -14.07
N ALA A 170 -16.24 15.79 -14.84
CA ALA A 170 -16.24 17.24 -14.71
C ALA A 170 -17.51 17.76 -14.03
N ALA A 171 -18.35 16.88 -13.47
CA ALA A 171 -19.64 17.22 -12.89
C ALA A 171 -19.55 18.48 -12.00
N MET A 172 -20.38 19.47 -12.33
CA MET A 172 -20.52 20.73 -11.60
C MET A 172 -21.87 20.82 -10.89
N ASP A 173 -22.64 19.74 -10.92
CA ASP A 173 -24.09 19.71 -10.64
C ASP A 173 -24.42 19.90 -9.15
N GLY A 174 -23.41 20.05 -8.29
CA GLY A 174 -23.57 20.45 -6.89
C GLY A 174 -24.28 19.41 -6.03
N GLY A 175 -23.57 18.37 -5.61
CA GLY A 175 -24.05 17.44 -4.56
C GLY A 175 -24.02 15.97 -4.95
N LEU A 176 -24.30 15.11 -3.97
CA LEU A 176 -24.51 13.67 -4.20
C LEU A 176 -25.95 13.43 -4.65
N SER A 177 -26.15 12.65 -5.71
CA SER A 177 -27.48 12.16 -6.08
C SER A 177 -28.12 11.39 -4.93
N LEU A 178 -29.45 11.33 -4.90
CA LEU A 178 -30.20 10.61 -3.86
C LEU A 178 -29.73 9.15 -3.71
N GLU A 179 -29.54 8.46 -4.84
CA GLU A 179 -28.98 7.09 -4.89
C GLU A 179 -27.61 6.99 -4.19
N LYS A 180 -26.70 7.94 -4.43
CA LYS A 180 -25.37 7.93 -3.79
C LYS A 180 -25.48 8.24 -2.29
N GLN A 181 -26.46 9.02 -1.85
CA GLN A 181 -26.72 9.27 -0.44
C GLN A 181 -27.27 8.01 0.25
N GLU A 182 -28.17 7.27 -0.40
CA GLU A 182 -28.69 5.99 0.08
C GLU A 182 -27.56 4.96 0.22
N ILE A 183 -26.69 4.84 -0.79
CA ILE A 183 -25.50 3.99 -0.73
C ILE A 183 -24.59 4.39 0.44
N LYS A 184 -24.35 5.69 0.63
CA LYS A 184 -23.56 6.20 1.75
C LYS A 184 -24.15 5.76 3.10
N GLN A 185 -25.46 5.92 3.29
CA GLN A 185 -26.14 5.52 4.52
C GLN A 185 -26.10 4.01 4.75
N ALA A 186 -26.27 3.22 3.68
CA ALA A 186 -26.15 1.77 3.73
C ALA A 186 -24.74 1.34 4.15
N LEU A 187 -23.69 1.95 3.58
CA LEU A 187 -22.30 1.71 3.96
C LEU A 187 -22.03 2.05 5.43
N GLN A 188 -22.55 3.18 5.92
CA GLN A 188 -22.38 3.56 7.33
C GLN A 188 -23.09 2.59 8.29
N THR A 189 -24.29 2.15 7.92
CA THR A 189 -25.03 1.12 8.68
C THR A 189 -24.25 -0.19 8.74
N ASP A 190 -23.69 -0.61 7.61
CA ASP A 190 -22.91 -1.85 7.56
C ASP A 190 -21.60 -1.76 8.36
N LEU A 191 -20.90 -0.62 8.29
CA LEU A 191 -19.70 -0.38 9.10
C LEU A 191 -19.99 -0.40 10.62
N LYS A 192 -21.15 0.12 11.06
CA LYS A 192 -21.59 0.02 12.46
C LYS A 192 -21.81 -1.43 12.89
N ARG A 193 -22.46 -2.23 12.04
CA ARG A 193 -22.61 -3.69 12.27
C ARG A 193 -21.24 -4.36 12.39
N ILE A 194 -20.34 -4.11 11.44
CA ILE A 194 -18.99 -4.68 11.43
C ILE A 194 -18.23 -4.33 12.72
N ALA A 195 -18.36 -3.09 13.20
CA ALA A 195 -17.72 -2.66 14.44
C ALA A 195 -18.20 -3.44 15.68
N GLY A 196 -19.44 -3.91 15.67
CA GLY A 196 -20.04 -4.75 16.72
C GLY A 196 -19.63 -6.22 16.69
N LEU A 197 -18.93 -6.68 15.64
CA LEU A 197 -18.45 -8.06 15.56
C LEU A 197 -17.35 -8.32 16.60
N ASN A 198 -17.37 -9.51 17.18
CA ASN A 198 -16.37 -9.96 18.15
C ASN A 198 -16.23 -11.49 18.06
N GLY A 199 -14.99 -11.97 18.05
CA GLY A 199 -14.69 -13.38 18.16
C GLY A 199 -13.67 -13.90 17.15
N ASN A 200 -13.45 -15.21 17.24
CA ASN A 200 -12.54 -15.92 16.37
C ASN A 200 -13.21 -16.27 15.03
N PHE A 201 -12.55 -15.95 13.93
CA PHE A 201 -12.89 -16.46 12.62
C PHE A 201 -12.69 -17.97 12.58
N LYS A 202 -13.65 -18.66 11.97
CA LYS A 202 -13.54 -20.06 11.57
C LYS A 202 -13.25 -20.13 10.08
N ILE A 203 -12.68 -21.24 9.63
CA ILE A 203 -12.46 -21.51 8.21
C ILE A 203 -13.08 -22.86 7.88
N THR A 204 -13.79 -22.95 6.75
CA THR A 204 -14.36 -24.23 6.29
C THR A 204 -13.23 -25.19 5.91
N PRO A 205 -13.44 -26.52 6.02
CA PRO A 205 -12.41 -27.50 5.65
C PRO A 205 -11.89 -27.33 4.22
N LEU A 206 -12.79 -27.04 3.26
CA LEU A 206 -12.43 -26.82 1.86
C LEU A 206 -11.59 -25.54 1.68
N ALA A 207 -11.99 -24.43 2.31
CA ALA A 207 -11.23 -23.18 2.26
C ALA A 207 -9.84 -23.33 2.88
N LYS A 208 -9.74 -24.10 3.97
CA LYS A 208 -8.46 -24.42 4.63
C LYS A 208 -7.55 -25.22 3.72
N GLN A 209 -8.09 -26.20 2.99
CA GLN A 209 -7.33 -27.00 2.03
C GLN A 209 -6.82 -26.12 0.87
N LEU A 210 -7.71 -25.32 0.26
CA LEU A 210 -7.36 -24.36 -0.79
C LEU A 210 -6.21 -23.43 -0.34
N TYR A 211 -6.35 -22.81 0.84
CA TYR A 211 -5.34 -21.90 1.37
C TYR A 211 -3.99 -22.61 1.57
N LYS A 212 -3.99 -23.84 2.10
CA LYS A 212 -2.76 -24.61 2.31
C LYS A 212 -2.06 -24.92 0.99
N ASP A 213 -2.78 -25.46 0.02
CA ASP A 213 -2.23 -25.85 -1.28
C ASP A 213 -1.65 -24.64 -2.02
N TRP A 214 -2.41 -23.53 -2.01
CA TRP A 214 -1.94 -22.26 -2.55
C TRP A 214 -0.72 -21.71 -1.79
N TYR A 215 -0.72 -21.73 -0.46
CA TYR A 215 0.37 -21.19 0.36
C TYR A 215 1.67 -21.98 0.17
N TYR A 216 1.59 -23.31 0.10
CA TYR A 216 2.78 -24.14 -0.16
C TYR A 216 3.36 -23.83 -1.55
N LYS A 217 2.51 -23.74 -2.58
CA LYS A 217 2.95 -23.35 -3.93
C LYS A 217 3.60 -21.97 -3.94
N LEU A 218 3.02 -20.99 -3.25
CA LEU A 218 3.59 -19.66 -3.10
C LEU A 218 5.00 -19.71 -2.50
N ARG A 219 5.22 -20.51 -1.45
CA ARG A 219 6.50 -20.61 -0.74
C ARG A 219 7.58 -21.34 -1.54
N THR A 220 7.19 -22.20 -2.48
CA THR A 220 8.13 -22.91 -3.37
C THR A 220 8.36 -22.18 -4.69
N THR A 221 7.56 -21.17 -5.03
CA THR A 221 7.72 -20.40 -6.26
C THR A 221 8.89 -19.43 -6.11
N PRO A 222 9.88 -19.42 -7.03
CA PRO A 222 10.98 -18.46 -7.00
C PRO A 222 10.45 -17.03 -7.13
N ILE A 223 10.98 -16.14 -6.30
CA ILE A 223 10.65 -14.72 -6.34
C ILE A 223 11.43 -14.10 -7.50
N THR A 224 10.72 -13.61 -8.51
CA THR A 224 11.31 -13.03 -9.72
C THR A 224 11.90 -11.64 -9.47
N ASP A 225 11.25 -10.84 -8.62
CA ASP A 225 11.70 -9.52 -8.22
C ASP A 225 12.12 -9.52 -6.74
N PRO A 226 13.43 -9.48 -6.42
CA PRO A 226 13.93 -9.46 -5.04
C PRO A 226 13.33 -8.34 -4.18
N ARG A 227 12.93 -7.21 -4.78
CA ARG A 227 12.31 -6.07 -4.07
C ARG A 227 10.97 -6.44 -3.44
N LEU A 228 10.27 -7.39 -4.05
CA LEU A 228 9.00 -7.91 -3.54
C LEU A 228 9.18 -9.07 -2.56
N GLY A 229 10.43 -9.47 -2.25
CA GLY A 229 10.73 -10.57 -1.35
C GLY A 229 10.03 -10.45 0.01
N GLY A 230 10.08 -9.26 0.59
CA GLY A 230 9.43 -8.96 1.87
C GLY A 230 7.90 -9.08 1.82
N TYR A 231 7.29 -8.70 0.69
CA TYR A 231 5.86 -8.80 0.44
C TYR A 231 5.43 -10.25 0.25
N PHE A 232 6.06 -10.99 -0.67
CA PHE A 232 5.72 -12.40 -0.93
C PHE A 232 5.93 -13.28 0.30
N GLY A 233 6.95 -12.97 1.11
CA GLY A 233 7.15 -13.62 2.40
C GLY A 233 5.97 -13.49 3.36
N ARG A 234 5.16 -12.43 3.22
CA ARG A 234 3.98 -12.10 4.06
C ARG A 234 2.64 -12.19 3.32
N LYS A 235 2.63 -12.47 2.01
CA LYS A 235 1.41 -12.53 1.18
C LYS A 235 0.35 -13.47 1.76
N GLY A 236 0.74 -14.58 2.37
CA GLY A 236 -0.20 -15.47 3.07
C GLY A 236 -0.98 -14.77 4.20
N GLU A 237 -0.31 -13.93 4.99
CA GLU A 237 -0.98 -13.13 6.02
C GLU A 237 -1.89 -12.08 5.40
N HIS A 238 -1.44 -11.39 4.34
CA HIS A 238 -2.28 -10.43 3.61
C HIS A 238 -3.54 -11.08 3.03
N VAL A 239 -3.44 -12.27 2.44
CA VAL A 239 -4.60 -13.02 1.93
C VAL A 239 -5.62 -13.27 3.04
N LEU A 240 -5.19 -13.72 4.22
CA LEU A 240 -6.12 -13.95 5.33
C LEU A 240 -6.79 -12.65 5.79
N LYS A 241 -6.03 -11.55 5.88
CA LYS A 241 -6.55 -10.23 6.28
C LYS A 241 -7.57 -9.68 5.29
N VAL A 242 -7.29 -9.82 3.99
CA VAL A 242 -8.21 -9.43 2.92
C VAL A 242 -9.44 -10.34 2.92
N ALA A 243 -9.28 -11.65 3.10
CA ALA A 243 -10.41 -12.58 3.18
C ALA A 243 -11.32 -12.29 4.37
N MET A 244 -10.76 -11.95 5.54
CA MET A 244 -11.52 -11.48 6.71
C MET A 244 -12.33 -10.22 6.37
N ALA A 245 -11.71 -9.24 5.70
CA ALA A 245 -12.38 -8.02 5.30
C ALA A 245 -13.50 -8.28 4.27
N LEU A 246 -13.25 -9.13 3.25
CA LEU A 246 -14.24 -9.52 2.25
C LEU A 246 -15.43 -10.25 2.90
N ARG A 247 -15.16 -11.17 3.83
CA ARG A 247 -16.23 -11.93 4.49
C ARG A 247 -17.17 -11.02 5.26
N VAL A 248 -16.64 -10.06 6.01
CA VAL A 248 -17.50 -9.13 6.77
C VAL A 248 -18.16 -8.10 5.86
N ALA A 249 -17.65 -7.84 4.66
CA ALA A 249 -18.30 -7.00 3.66
C ALA A 249 -19.57 -7.66 3.08
N GLU A 250 -19.61 -8.99 3.07
CA GLU A 250 -20.76 -9.77 2.61
C GLU A 250 -21.83 -9.74 3.70
N PHE A 251 -22.64 -8.67 3.70
CA PHE A 251 -23.84 -8.59 4.51
C PHE A 251 -24.92 -9.53 3.95
N ASP A 252 -25.21 -10.59 4.69
CA ASP A 252 -26.37 -11.43 4.45
C ASP A 252 -27.15 -11.62 5.75
N VAL A 253 -28.31 -10.97 5.83
CA VAL A 253 -29.25 -11.07 6.96
C VAL A 253 -29.64 -12.52 7.25
N LYS A 254 -29.59 -13.41 6.25
CA LYS A 254 -29.96 -14.82 6.39
C LYS A 254 -28.81 -15.69 6.88
N SER A 255 -27.56 -15.25 6.71
CA SER A 255 -26.38 -16.01 7.07
C SER A 255 -25.72 -15.42 8.33
N GLN A 256 -26.02 -16.02 9.50
CA GLN A 256 -25.34 -15.75 10.78
C GLN A 256 -23.87 -16.24 10.84
N LYS A 257 -23.13 -16.12 9.72
CA LYS A 257 -21.78 -16.69 9.54
C LYS A 257 -20.71 -15.63 9.28
N ASP A 258 -20.89 -14.41 9.79
CA ASP A 258 -19.99 -13.27 9.52
C ASP A 258 -18.52 -13.57 9.86
N LEU A 259 -18.27 -14.52 10.76
CA LEU A 259 -16.95 -14.97 11.19
C LEU A 259 -16.58 -16.37 10.65
N VAL A 260 -17.05 -16.74 9.46
CA VAL A 260 -16.69 -18.01 8.81
C VAL A 260 -16.15 -17.75 7.41
N LEU A 261 -14.86 -18.03 7.18
CA LEU A 261 -14.21 -17.97 5.89
C LEU A 261 -14.51 -19.23 5.08
N ASP A 262 -15.17 -19.04 3.95
CA ASP A 262 -15.36 -20.06 2.92
C ASP A 262 -14.43 -19.88 1.69
N VAL A 263 -14.44 -20.86 0.78
CA VAL A 263 -13.56 -20.98 -0.39
C VAL A 263 -13.53 -19.68 -1.21
N GLN A 264 -14.69 -19.08 -1.45
CA GLN A 264 -14.82 -17.85 -2.25
C GLN A 264 -14.03 -16.66 -1.67
N HIS A 265 -13.95 -16.54 -0.34
CA HIS A 265 -13.28 -15.42 0.31
C HIS A 265 -11.76 -15.54 0.18
N ILE A 266 -11.25 -16.76 0.33
CA ILE A 266 -9.83 -17.06 0.14
C ILE A 266 -9.45 -16.84 -1.32
N GLN A 267 -10.24 -17.39 -2.26
CA GLN A 267 -9.97 -17.24 -3.69
C GLN A 267 -10.02 -15.77 -4.12
N ARG A 268 -11.08 -15.03 -3.78
CA ARG A 268 -11.16 -13.59 -4.07
C ARG A 268 -10.00 -12.81 -3.47
N ALA A 269 -9.59 -13.12 -2.23
CA ALA A 269 -8.47 -12.43 -1.61
C ALA A 269 -7.14 -12.68 -2.36
N ILE A 270 -6.93 -13.91 -2.86
CA ILE A 270 -5.77 -14.24 -3.71
C ILE A 270 -5.85 -13.44 -5.01
N ASP A 271 -6.99 -13.45 -5.68
CA ASP A 271 -7.18 -12.80 -6.97
C ASP A 271 -7.02 -11.27 -6.88
N GLU A 272 -7.59 -10.64 -5.85
CA GLU A 272 -7.45 -9.20 -5.63
C GLU A 272 -5.98 -8.80 -5.34
N LEU A 273 -5.26 -9.60 -4.54
CA LEU A 273 -3.84 -9.31 -4.30
C LEU A 273 -2.98 -9.54 -5.55
N GLN A 274 -3.31 -10.52 -6.39
CA GLN A 274 -2.63 -10.71 -7.68
C GLN A 274 -2.80 -9.50 -8.60
N LYS A 275 -3.98 -8.90 -8.67
CA LYS A 275 -4.19 -7.66 -9.45
C LYS A 275 -3.31 -6.51 -8.93
N VAL A 276 -3.19 -6.39 -7.60
CA VAL A 276 -2.34 -5.37 -6.98
C VAL A 276 -0.85 -5.62 -7.31
N GLU A 277 -0.43 -6.88 -7.35
CA GLU A 277 0.95 -7.28 -7.65
C GLU A 277 1.43 -6.89 -9.05
N GLU A 278 0.53 -6.78 -10.03
CA GLU A 278 0.90 -6.42 -11.40
C GLU A 278 1.58 -5.05 -11.47
N LEU A 279 1.06 -4.07 -10.72
CA LEU A 279 1.58 -2.70 -10.70
C LEU A 279 2.43 -2.39 -9.47
N MET A 280 2.44 -3.27 -8.47
CA MET A 280 3.21 -3.08 -7.24
C MET A 280 4.72 -2.81 -7.47
N PRO A 281 5.43 -3.49 -8.41
CA PRO A 281 6.83 -3.18 -8.73
C PRO A 281 7.08 -1.71 -9.06
N HIS A 282 6.05 -1.00 -9.54
CA HIS A 282 6.17 0.40 -9.91
C HIS A 282 6.37 1.31 -8.70
N ALA A 283 5.82 0.95 -7.54
CA ALA A 283 6.07 1.67 -6.28
C ALA A 283 7.53 1.60 -5.83
N TYR A 284 8.31 0.63 -6.34
CA TYR A 284 9.69 0.35 -5.94
C TYR A 284 10.73 0.71 -7.00
N ARG A 285 10.36 1.41 -8.08
CA ARG A 285 11.30 1.73 -9.17
C ARG A 285 12.54 2.43 -8.60
N GLY A 286 12.42 3.59 -7.98
CA GLY A 286 13.60 4.32 -7.47
C GLY A 286 14.34 3.75 -6.25
N ALA A 287 13.77 2.79 -5.51
CA ALA A 287 14.38 2.28 -4.29
C ALA A 287 15.58 1.33 -4.52
N ALA A 288 15.71 0.78 -5.72
CA ALA A 288 16.74 -0.21 -6.08
C ALA A 288 17.75 0.30 -7.12
N TYR A 289 17.71 1.60 -7.41
CA TYR A 289 18.44 2.17 -8.53
C TYR A 289 19.80 2.71 -8.10
N SER A 290 20.86 2.28 -8.80
CA SER A 290 22.07 3.08 -8.93
C SER A 290 21.68 4.48 -9.43
N ALA A 291 22.50 5.51 -9.18
CA ALA A 291 22.20 6.89 -9.57
C ALA A 291 21.71 7.00 -11.04
N SER A 292 22.25 6.17 -11.94
CA SER A 292 21.92 6.13 -13.37
C SER A 292 20.58 5.45 -13.73
N SER A 293 19.98 4.65 -12.84
CA SER A 293 18.80 3.85 -13.21
C SER A 293 17.49 4.64 -13.19
N LYS A 294 17.42 5.75 -12.43
CA LYS A 294 16.31 6.73 -12.55
C LYS A 294 16.29 7.35 -13.96
N ASP A 295 17.46 7.66 -14.49
CA ASP A 295 17.60 8.21 -15.84
C ASP A 295 17.28 7.19 -16.93
N ASN A 296 17.67 5.92 -16.74
CA ASN A 296 17.30 4.81 -17.61
C ASN A 296 15.76 4.71 -17.76
N ASP A 297 15.02 4.64 -16.64
CA ASP A 297 13.56 4.52 -16.66
C ASP A 297 12.88 5.78 -17.24
N ARG A 298 13.42 6.97 -16.97
CA ARG A 298 12.92 8.23 -17.57
C ARG A 298 13.03 8.21 -19.08
N ILE A 299 14.19 7.81 -19.62
CA ILE A 299 14.42 7.72 -21.06
C ILE A 299 13.53 6.63 -21.68
N MET A 300 13.42 5.47 -21.04
CA MET A 300 12.54 4.38 -21.50
C MET A 300 11.06 4.80 -21.57
N ARG A 301 10.56 5.59 -20.61
CA ARG A 301 9.20 6.14 -20.66
C ARG A 301 9.00 7.12 -21.82
N GLN A 302 10.00 7.97 -22.10
CA GLN A 302 9.94 8.88 -23.24
C GLN A 302 9.92 8.13 -24.57
N LEU A 303 10.71 7.06 -24.71
CA LEU A 303 10.70 6.20 -25.89
C LEU A 303 9.38 5.43 -26.03
N LYS A 304 8.85 4.83 -24.96
CA LYS A 304 7.53 4.16 -24.96
C LYS A 304 6.38 5.09 -25.39
N LYS A 305 6.43 6.36 -25.02
CA LYS A 305 5.43 7.37 -25.41
C LYS A 305 5.67 7.94 -26.82
N ALA A 306 6.83 7.69 -27.43
CA ALA A 306 7.14 8.16 -28.78
C ALA A 306 6.43 7.28 -29.83
N LYS A 307 6.02 7.90 -30.95
CA LYS A 307 5.35 7.19 -32.04
C LYS A 307 6.29 6.12 -32.61
N GLY A 308 5.90 4.85 -32.50
CA GLY A 308 6.70 3.71 -32.95
C GLY A 308 7.95 3.44 -32.12
N GLY A 309 8.05 4.00 -30.90
CA GLY A 309 9.19 3.79 -30.02
C GLY A 309 10.48 4.49 -30.45
N LEU A 310 10.43 5.35 -31.48
CA LEU A 310 11.59 5.95 -32.15
C LEU A 310 11.75 7.42 -31.76
N MET A 311 12.97 7.83 -31.39
CA MET A 311 13.30 9.24 -31.13
C MET A 311 14.70 9.61 -31.62
N ASP A 312 14.85 10.82 -32.15
CA ASP A 312 16.16 11.39 -32.53
C ASP A 312 17.03 11.67 -31.29
N HIS A 313 18.33 11.40 -31.40
CA HIS A 313 19.31 11.60 -30.31
C HIS A 313 19.31 13.03 -29.79
N SER A 314 19.32 14.04 -30.66
CA SER A 314 19.38 15.44 -30.26
C SER A 314 18.07 15.87 -29.59
N ALA A 315 16.93 15.39 -30.10
CA ALA A 315 15.63 15.63 -29.48
C ALA A 315 15.51 14.98 -28.09
N LEU A 316 15.97 13.73 -27.96
CA LEU A 316 15.96 13.00 -26.69
C LEU A 316 16.92 13.64 -25.68
N LEU A 317 18.14 14.00 -26.10
CA LEU A 317 19.09 14.71 -25.25
C LEU A 317 18.53 16.05 -24.78
N LYS A 318 17.96 16.86 -25.70
CA LYS A 318 17.36 18.17 -25.37
C LYS A 318 16.24 18.08 -24.34
N ARG A 319 15.48 16.98 -24.31
CA ARG A 319 14.44 16.73 -23.29
C ARG A 319 15.00 16.36 -21.92
N ASN A 320 16.28 15.99 -21.84
CA ASN A 320 16.94 15.52 -20.64
C ASN A 320 18.08 16.42 -20.16
N THR A 321 18.38 17.55 -20.83
CA THR A 321 19.48 18.46 -20.48
C THR A 321 19.40 19.08 -19.08
N TYR A 322 18.19 19.18 -18.50
CA TYR A 322 18.01 19.66 -17.13
C TYR A 322 18.37 18.62 -16.06
N TYR A 323 18.56 17.37 -16.48
CA TYR A 323 18.80 16.24 -15.58
C TYR A 323 20.14 15.55 -15.82
N LEU A 324 20.63 15.57 -17.07
CA LEU A 324 21.86 14.89 -17.49
C LEU A 324 22.74 15.83 -18.29
N ASN A 325 24.04 15.78 -18.01
CA ASN A 325 25.04 16.28 -18.93
C ASN A 325 25.27 15.29 -20.08
N GLY A 326 26.03 15.71 -21.11
CA GLY A 326 26.25 14.91 -22.31
C GLY A 326 26.98 13.59 -22.05
N GLU A 327 27.83 13.48 -21.03
CA GLU A 327 28.52 12.24 -20.68
C GLU A 327 27.61 11.27 -19.93
N GLU A 328 26.83 11.78 -18.99
CA GLU A 328 25.84 10.99 -18.25
C GLU A 328 24.79 10.41 -19.19
N PHE A 329 24.29 11.21 -20.13
CA PHE A 329 23.36 10.75 -21.15
C PHE A 329 23.96 9.62 -22.01
N LYS A 330 25.22 9.74 -22.42
CA LYS A 330 25.92 8.67 -23.16
C LYS A 330 26.03 7.39 -22.34
N ARG A 331 26.37 7.47 -21.05
CA ARG A 331 26.45 6.30 -20.17
C ARG A 331 25.10 5.59 -20.02
N VAL A 332 24.02 6.36 -19.88
CA VAL A 332 22.65 5.83 -19.82
C VAL A 332 22.28 5.14 -21.13
N MET A 333 22.47 5.79 -22.28
CA MET A 333 22.17 5.19 -23.58
C MET A 333 23.02 3.95 -23.87
N PHE A 334 24.31 3.97 -23.50
CA PHE A 334 25.19 2.81 -23.60
C PHE A 334 24.63 1.63 -22.78
N THR A 335 24.25 1.87 -21.52
CA THR A 335 23.65 0.85 -20.65
C THR A 335 22.37 0.27 -21.25
N LEU A 336 21.46 1.12 -21.77
CA LEU A 336 20.20 0.69 -22.36
C LEU A 336 20.39 -0.12 -23.66
N THR A 337 21.41 0.24 -24.44
CA THR A 337 21.74 -0.45 -25.70
C THR A 337 22.38 -1.81 -25.43
N ASP A 338 23.34 -1.86 -24.51
CA ASP A 338 24.06 -3.09 -24.12
C ASP A 338 23.13 -4.08 -23.39
N ALA A 339 22.19 -3.57 -22.58
CA ALA A 339 21.12 -4.36 -21.99
C ALA A 339 20.07 -4.84 -23.02
N GLY A 340 20.18 -4.46 -24.29
CA GLY A 340 19.28 -4.87 -25.36
C GLY A 340 17.87 -4.28 -25.24
N MET A 341 17.69 -3.16 -24.54
CA MET A 341 16.37 -2.51 -24.38
C MET A 341 16.09 -1.49 -25.50
N VAL A 342 17.15 -0.95 -26.10
CA VAL A 342 17.08 0.10 -27.12
C VAL A 342 18.05 -0.24 -28.25
N ASP A 343 17.62 -0.06 -29.50
CA ASP A 343 18.50 -0.08 -30.66
C ASP A 343 18.95 1.34 -31.02
N GLU A 344 20.24 1.49 -31.29
CA GLU A 344 20.81 2.69 -31.90
C GLU A 344 20.82 2.53 -33.42
N ILE A 345 20.13 3.44 -34.12
CA ILE A 345 20.06 3.47 -35.58
C ILE A 345 20.81 4.71 -36.06
N ILE A 346 21.81 4.51 -36.93
CA ILE A 346 22.63 5.58 -37.49
C ILE A 346 22.28 5.71 -38.98
N GLU A 347 21.66 6.83 -39.36
CA GLU A 347 21.34 7.17 -40.75
C GLU A 347 22.11 8.42 -41.16
N GLY A 348 23.24 8.23 -41.84
CA GLY A 348 24.14 9.31 -42.24
C GLY A 348 24.71 10.06 -41.04
N LYS A 349 24.38 11.35 -40.91
CA LYS A 349 24.80 12.21 -39.78
C LYS A 349 23.80 12.21 -38.60
N LYS A 350 22.65 11.53 -38.75
CA LYS A 350 21.61 11.49 -37.72
C LYS A 350 21.66 10.18 -36.95
N ARG A 351 21.33 10.26 -35.68
CA ARG A 351 21.33 9.14 -34.74
C ARG A 351 19.96 9.07 -34.10
N TYR A 352 19.38 7.88 -34.09
CA TYR A 352 18.06 7.60 -33.56
C TYR A 352 18.15 6.46 -32.54
N TYR A 353 17.23 6.49 -31.58
CA TYR A 353 17.03 5.42 -30.62
C TYR A 353 15.65 4.84 -30.77
N LYS A 354 15.56 3.51 -30.86
CA LYS A 354 14.32 2.78 -31.02
C LYS A 354 14.15 1.78 -29.87
N LEU A 355 13.00 1.80 -29.22
CA LEU A 355 12.63 0.77 -28.26
C LEU A 355 12.53 -0.59 -28.95
N LYS A 356 13.15 -1.64 -28.38
CA LYS A 356 12.97 -3.02 -28.84
C LYS A 356 11.62 -3.60 -28.49
#